data_AF-A0A832U3C8-F1
#
_entry.id   AF-A0A832U3C8-F1
#
_cell.length_a   1.000
_cell.length_b   1.000
_cell.length_c   1.000
_cell.angle_alpha   90.00
_cell.angle_beta   90.00
_cell.angle_gamma   90.00
#
_symmetry.space_group_name_H-M   'P 1'
#
loop_
_entity.id
_entity.type
_entity.pdbx_description
1 polymer ?
#
loop_
_entity_poly.entity_id
_entity_poly.type
_entity_poly.pdbx_seq_one_letter_code
_entity_poly.pdbx_strand_id
1 'polypeptide(L)' 'MNYQTSAKKRKELKLEMAKVFGDKIQMLSPDLQDVLLDDIVTAFENRLSVLNRANLSMQCITELTESVEFETIQT' A
#
# COMPACT_ATOMS: atom_id res chain seq x y z
N MET A 1 5.43 12.17 11.85
CA MET A 1 4.74 10.88 12.06
C MET A 1 5.30 10.26 13.33
N ASN A 2 4.45 9.91 14.31
CA ASN A 2 4.92 9.36 15.59
C ASN A 2 5.38 7.89 15.37
N TYR A 3 6.67 7.60 15.52
CA TYR A 3 7.24 6.26 15.25
C TYR A 3 6.53 5.14 16.01
N GLN A 4 6.06 5.43 17.24
CA GLN A 4 5.33 4.49 18.09
C GLN A 4 4.05 3.95 17.44
N THR A 5 3.32 4.78 16.69
CA THR A 5 2.05 4.40 16.05
C THR A 5 2.28 3.62 14.77
N SER A 6 3.38 3.86 14.07
CA SER A 6 3.82 3.10 12.90
C SER A 6 4.22 1.67 13.28
N ALA A 7 5.06 1.50 14.31
CA ALA A 7 5.52 0.19 14.76
C ALA A 7 4.38 -0.71 15.26
N LYS A 8 3.39 -0.13 15.95
CA LYS A 8 2.20 -0.87 16.40
C LYS A 8 1.37 -1.38 15.21
N LYS A 9 1.12 -0.53 14.22
CA LYS A 9 0.37 -0.90 12.99
C LYS A 9 1.08 -1.98 12.18
N ARG A 10 2.41 -1.91 12.07
CA ARG A 10 3.20 -2.95 11.39
C ARG A 10 3.08 -4.31 12.08
N LYS A 11 3.11 -4.34 13.41
CA LYS A 11 2.91 -5.58 14.18
C LYS A 11 1.51 -6.17 13.98
N GLU A 12 0.48 -5.33 14.01
CA GLU A 12 -0.89 -5.74 13.73
C GLU A 12 -1.02 -6.33 12.32
N LEU A 13 -0.44 -5.68 11.32
CA LEU A 13 -0.44 -6.17 9.94
C LEU A 13 0.30 -7.50 9.79
N LYS A 14 1.46 -7.66 10.44
CA LYS A 14 2.21 -8.93 10.45
C LYS A 14 1.38 -10.06 11.08
N LEU A 15 0.65 -9.78 12.15
CA LEU A 15 -0.24 -10.75 12.78
C LEU A 15 -1.40 -11.16 11.86
N GLU A 16 -2.01 -10.21 11.16
CA GLU A 16 -3.05 -10.52 10.16
C GLU A 16 -2.50 -11.37 9.00
N MET A 17 -1.30 -11.08 8.51
CA MET A 17 -0.63 -11.92 7.51
C MET A 17 -0.37 -13.33 8.05
N ALA A 18 0.07 -13.46 9.31
CA ALA A 18 0.28 -14.75 9.94
C ALA A 18 -1.01 -15.58 10.01
N LYS A 19 -2.15 -14.94 10.33
CA LYS A 19 -3.46 -15.61 10.35
C LYS A 19 -3.87 -16.10 8.95
N VAL A 20 -3.66 -15.29 7.92
CA VAL A 20 -4.06 -15.62 6.54
C VAL A 20 -3.19 -16.73 5.95
N PHE A 21 -1.87 -16.68 6.21
CA PHE A 21 -0.90 -17.58 5.59
C PHE A 21 -0.48 -18.77 6.46
N GLY A 22 -0.91 -18.82 7.73
CA GLY A 22 -0.45 -19.80 8.73
C GLY A 22 -0.39 -21.24 8.23
N ASP A 23 -1.51 -21.76 7.72
CA ASP A 23 -1.59 -23.14 7.22
C ASP A 23 -0.67 -23.41 6.01
N LYS A 24 -0.35 -22.36 5.24
CA LYS A 24 0.52 -22.44 4.06
C LYS A 24 1.99 -22.38 4.42
N ILE A 25 2.34 -21.75 5.54
CA ILE A 25 3.73 -21.54 5.97
C ILE A 25 4.12 -22.44 7.15
N GLN A 26 3.22 -23.28 7.64
CA GLN A 26 3.45 -24.17 8.79
C GLN A 26 4.63 -25.13 8.63
N MET A 27 5.03 -25.45 7.39
CA MET A 27 6.18 -26.34 7.12
C MET A 27 7.53 -25.61 7.23
N LEU A 28 7.53 -24.27 7.30
CA LEU A 28 8.74 -23.48 7.53
C LEU A 28 9.08 -23.48 9.02
N SER A 29 10.37 -23.36 9.35
CA SER A 29 10.78 -23.11 10.73
C SER A 29 10.22 -21.76 11.23
N PRO A 30 10.07 -21.56 12.55
CA PRO A 30 9.59 -20.29 13.09
C PRO A 30 10.39 -19.08 12.59
N ASP A 31 11.71 -19.20 12.47
CA ASP A 31 12.57 -18.12 11.96
C ASP A 31 12.26 -17.79 10.50
N LEU A 32 12.06 -18.82 9.65
CA LEU A 32 11.71 -18.63 8.24
C LEU A 32 10.29 -18.10 8.08
N GLN A 33 9.35 -18.49 8.94
CA GLN A 33 8.01 -17.91 8.97
C GLN A 33 8.09 -16.41 9.31
N ASP A 34 8.88 -16.03 10.31
CA ASP A 34 9.00 -14.64 10.73
C ASP A 34 9.62 -13.74 9.66
N VAL A 35 10.66 -14.23 8.97
CA VAL A 35 11.28 -13.55 7.82
C VAL A 35 10.28 -13.40 6.67
N LEU A 36 9.62 -14.49 6.27
CA LEU A 36 8.65 -14.45 5.17
C LEU A 36 7.49 -13.48 5.46
N LEU A 37 6.96 -13.48 6.69
CA LEU A 37 5.90 -12.57 7.08
C LEU A 37 6.36 -11.11 7.07
N ASP A 38 7.61 -10.83 7.46
CA ASP A 38 8.17 -9.47 7.40
C ASP A 38 8.34 -8.99 5.95
N ASP A 39 8.81 -9.87 5.06
CA ASP A 39 8.95 -9.60 3.64
C ASP A 39 7.60 -9.31 2.97
N ILE A 40 6.56 -10.10 3.29
CA ILE A 40 5.20 -9.89 2.79
C ILE A 40 4.67 -8.53 3.22
N VAL A 41 4.81 -8.18 4.50
CA VAL A 41 4.35 -6.88 5.03
C VAL A 41 5.08 -5.74 4.32
N THR A 42 6.39 -5.84 4.16
CA THR A 42 7.20 -4.83 3.45
C THR A 42 6.79 -4.68 1.99
N ALA A 43 6.63 -5.80 1.26
CA ALA A 43 6.21 -5.79 -0.13
C ALA A 43 4.81 -5.18 -0.29
N PHE A 44 3.89 -5.50 0.62
CA PHE A 44 2.54 -4.95 0.64
C PHE A 44 2.54 -3.43 0.87
N GLU A 45 3.25 -2.94 1.90
CA GLU A 45 3.37 -1.52 2.19
C GLU A 45 4.02 -0.75 1.02
N ASN A 46 5.05 -1.32 0.41
CA ASN A 46 5.71 -0.75 -0.76
C ASN A 46 4.75 -0.63 -1.95
N ARG A 47 4.01 -1.70 -2.25
CA ARG A 47 3.06 -1.70 -3.37
C ARG A 47 1.90 -0.74 -3.13
N LEU A 48 1.38 -0.69 -1.92
CA LEU A 48 0.32 0.25 -1.53
C LEU A 48 0.78 1.71 -1.67
N SER A 49 2.00 2.02 -1.25
CA SER A 49 2.60 3.35 -1.41
C SER A 49 2.69 3.77 -2.88
N VAL A 50 3.19 2.89 -3.75
CA VAL A 50 3.28 3.14 -5.20
C VAL A 50 1.89 3.34 -5.82
N LEU A 51 0.93 2.49 -5.51
CA LEU A 51 -0.42 2.56 -6.06
C LEU A 51 -1.19 3.79 -5.57
N ASN A 52 -1.07 4.16 -4.30
CA ASN A 52 -1.67 5.38 -3.77
C ASN A 52 -1.11 6.62 -4.48
N ARG A 53 0.19 6.66 -4.74
CA ARG A 53 0.81 7.76 -5.50
C ARG A 53 0.33 7.81 -6.95
N ALA A 54 0.23 6.67 -7.61
CA ALA A 54 -0.30 6.59 -8.97
C ALA A 54 -1.76 7.07 -9.04
N ASN A 55 -2.58 6.67 -8.08
CA ASN A 55 -3.99 7.09 -8.00
C ASN A 55 -4.12 8.61 -7.80
N LEU A 56 -3.34 9.20 -6.87
CA LEU A 56 -3.32 10.65 -6.66
C LEU A 56 -2.84 11.41 -7.90
N SER A 57 -1.84 10.89 -8.62
CA SER A 57 -1.39 11.51 -9.87
C SER A 57 -2.43 11.41 -10.99
N MET A 58 -3.25 10.35 -11.05
CA MET A 58 -4.37 10.28 -12.00
C MET A 58 -5.48 11.29 -11.67
N GLN A 59 -5.81 11.49 -10.38
CA GLN A 59 -6.82 12.46 -9.95
C GLN A 59 -6.44 13.91 -10.33
N CYS A 60 -5.15 14.27 -10.27
CA CYS A 60 -4.68 15.58 -10.69
C CYS A 60 -4.84 15.82 -12.20
N ILE A 61 -4.72 14.77 -13.03
CA ILE A 61 -4.86 14.89 -14.48
C ILE A 61 -6.33 15.07 -14.89
N THR A 62 -7.27 14.41 -14.21
CA THR A 62 -8.70 14.50 -14.53
C THR A 62 -9.29 15.89 -14.27
N GLU A 63 -8.84 16.59 -13.22
CA GLU A 63 -9.30 17.96 -12.92
C GLU A 63 -8.77 19.01 -13.93
N LEU A 64 -7.62 18.75 -14.55
CA LEU A 64 -7.03 19.63 -15.56
C LEU A 64 -7.68 19.49 -16.93
N THR A 65 -8.24 18.33 -17.28
CA THR A 65 -8.90 18.14 -18.59
C THR A 65 -10.29 18.77 -18.67
N GLU A 66 -11.02 18.89 -17.54
CA GLU A 66 -12.33 19.54 -17.50
C GLU A 66 -12.27 21.08 -17.58
N SER A 67 -11.10 21.66 -17.29
CA SER A 67 -10.89 23.12 -17.31
C SER A 67 -10.45 23.68 -18.67
N VAL A 68 -10.23 22.84 -19.68
CA VAL A 68 -9.72 23.26 -21.00
C VAL A 68 -10.84 23.37 -22.06
N GLU A 69 -12.07 22.95 -21.78
CA GLU A 69 -13.17 22.95 -22.78
C GLU A 69 -13.96 24.27 -22.91
N PHE A 70 -13.70 25.30 -22.09
CA PHE A 70 -14.43 26.57 -22.18
C PHE A 70 -13.53 27.76 -22.53
N GLU A 71 -13.12 27.86 -23.79
CA GLU A 71 -12.75 29.15 -24.39
C GLU A 71 -12.85 29.10 -25.93
N THR A 72 -14.04 28.79 -26.46
CA THR A 72 -14.37 29.13 -27.84
C THR A 72 -14.77 30.61 -27.89
N ILE A 73 -13.84 31.44 -28.33
CA ILE A 73 -14.01 32.87 -28.57
C ILE A 73 -15.12 33.07 -29.63
N GLN A 74 -16.23 33.71 -29.25
CA GLN A 74 -17.24 34.19 -30.21
C GLN A 74 -16.67 35.38 -30.98
N THR A 75 -16.75 35.30 -32.31
CA THR A 75 -16.29 36.30 -33.30
C THR A 75 -17.34 37.38 -33.53
#